data_AF-A0A1G5WAI7-F1
#
_entry.id   AF-A0A1G5WAI7-F1
#
_cell.length_a   1.000
_cell.length_b   1.000
_cell.length_c   1.000
_cell.angle_alpha   90.00
_cell.angle_beta   90.00
_cell.angle_gamma   90.00
#
_symmetry.space_group_name_H-M   'P 1'
#
loop_
_entity.id
_entity.type
_entity.pdbx_description
1 polymer ?
#
loop_
_entity_poly.entity_id
_entity_poly.type
_entity_poly.pdbx_seq_one_letter_code
_entity_poly.pdbx_strand_id
1 'polypeptide(L)'
;MAKAKFDRSKPHVNIGTIGHVDHGKTTLTAAITAVLADRGFSPAVAFDQIDKAPEEKERGITINSAHIEYETANRHYAHVDCPGHADYVKNMITGAAQMDGSILVVAATDGVMAQTKEHVLLARQVGVPYIIVFMNKCDMVDDPELLDLVEMEIRDLLTEYEFPGDDTPIIRGSALKALEDPKSEWGDKIIELMDTVDSYIPEPTRETDKPFLMPVEDVFTITGRGTVATGRVERGALNLNDEIEIVGIKEETSKSVVTGIEMFRKTMDYCEAGDNVGLLLRGVDREGIQRGQVITKPGTVTCHTKFTAEVYVLTKDEGGRHTPFFTNYRPQFYFRTTDVTGVCNLPDGVEMCMPGDHVTMSIELIHPIAMEQGLKFAIREGGRTVGSGKVATIVE
;
A
#
# COMPACT_ATOMS: atom_id res chain seq x y z
N MET A 1 19.00 -19.45 18.94
CA MET A 1 19.88 -19.02 17.83
C MET A 1 19.84 -17.50 17.78
N ALA A 2 20.98 -16.83 17.58
CA ALA A 2 20.97 -15.38 17.36
C ALA A 2 20.18 -15.08 16.08
N LYS A 3 19.32 -14.05 16.10
CA LYS A 3 18.62 -13.62 14.88
C LYS A 3 19.66 -13.08 13.90
N ALA A 4 19.45 -13.33 12.60
CA ALA A 4 20.30 -12.77 11.55
C ALA A 4 20.24 -11.23 11.59
N LYS A 5 21.31 -10.57 11.15
CA LYS A 5 21.32 -9.13 10.93
C LYS A 5 20.85 -8.84 9.50
N PHE A 6 20.07 -7.78 9.32
CA PHE A 6 19.64 -7.36 7.99
C PHE A 6 20.85 -6.87 7.18
N ASP A 7 20.97 -7.31 5.93
CA ASP A 7 22.03 -6.86 5.02
C ASP A 7 21.51 -5.71 4.16
N ARG A 8 22.12 -4.52 4.29
CA ARG A 8 21.80 -3.32 3.50
C ARG A 8 22.69 -3.16 2.25
N SER A 9 23.34 -4.23 1.78
CA SER A 9 24.25 -4.18 0.62
C SER A 9 23.56 -3.83 -0.70
N LYS A 10 22.24 -4.06 -0.81
CA LYS A 10 21.42 -3.75 -2.00
C LYS A 10 20.40 -2.65 -1.70
N PRO A 11 20.09 -1.76 -2.66
CA PRO A 11 19.01 -0.79 -2.54
C PRO A 11 17.67 -1.46 -2.21
N HIS A 12 16.89 -0.83 -1.32
CA HIS A 12 15.61 -1.35 -0.84
C HIS A 12 14.42 -0.68 -1.53
N VAL A 13 13.57 -1.48 -2.18
CA VAL A 13 12.37 -1.01 -2.89
C VAL A 13 11.13 -1.75 -2.40
N ASN A 14 10.05 -1.00 -2.18
CA ASN A 14 8.76 -1.55 -1.83
C ASN A 14 7.92 -1.69 -3.08
N ILE A 15 7.45 -2.89 -3.36
CA ILE A 15 6.51 -3.14 -4.46
C ILE A 15 5.31 -3.93 -3.95
N GLY A 16 4.31 -4.09 -4.79
CA GLY A 16 3.19 -4.96 -4.44
C GLY A 16 2.26 -5.23 -5.59
N THR A 17 1.48 -6.30 -5.46
CA THR A 17 0.50 -6.75 -6.45
C THR A 17 -0.86 -6.10 -6.20
N ILE A 18 -1.44 -5.52 -7.25
CA ILE A 18 -2.79 -4.97 -7.26
C ILE A 18 -3.57 -5.52 -8.47
N GLY A 19 -4.90 -5.40 -8.47
CA GLY A 19 -5.77 -5.89 -9.54
C GLY A 19 -6.98 -6.64 -9.00
N HIS A 20 -7.88 -7.00 -9.92
CA HIS A 20 -9.15 -7.66 -9.61
C HIS A 20 -8.99 -9.01 -8.89
N VAL A 21 -10.05 -9.42 -8.18
CA VAL A 21 -10.13 -10.75 -7.56
C VAL A 21 -9.90 -11.85 -8.61
N ASP A 22 -9.29 -12.95 -8.22
CA ASP A 22 -9.00 -14.11 -9.07
C ASP A 22 -8.10 -13.89 -10.30
N HIS A 23 -7.54 -12.69 -10.50
CA HIS A 23 -6.54 -12.45 -11.55
C HIS A 23 -5.16 -13.08 -11.24
N GLY A 24 -4.97 -13.62 -10.04
CA GLY A 24 -3.78 -14.40 -9.66
C GLY A 24 -2.63 -13.59 -9.04
N LYS A 25 -2.95 -12.53 -8.28
CA LYS A 25 -1.96 -11.72 -7.51
C LYS A 25 -1.09 -12.59 -6.60
N THR A 26 -1.71 -13.32 -5.68
CA THR A 26 -1.01 -14.20 -4.74
C THR A 26 -0.23 -15.31 -5.42
N THR A 27 -0.78 -15.90 -6.50
CA THR A 27 -0.07 -16.87 -7.33
C THR A 27 1.17 -16.27 -7.97
N LEU A 28 1.08 -15.04 -8.49
CA LEU A 28 2.23 -14.32 -9.04
C LEU A 28 3.28 -14.05 -7.97
N THR A 29 2.88 -13.60 -6.80
CA THR A 29 3.81 -13.32 -5.69
C THR A 29 4.54 -14.60 -5.25
N ALA A 30 3.83 -15.72 -5.17
CA ALA A 30 4.46 -17.02 -4.93
C ALA A 30 5.42 -17.43 -6.05
N ALA A 31 5.01 -17.26 -7.32
CA ALA A 31 5.84 -17.59 -8.48
C ALA A 31 7.14 -16.78 -8.49
N ILE A 32 7.09 -15.47 -8.17
CA ILE A 32 8.27 -14.61 -8.02
C ILE A 32 9.24 -15.21 -7.00
N THR A 33 8.76 -15.57 -5.80
CA THR A 33 9.63 -16.15 -4.76
C THR A 33 10.21 -17.50 -5.16
N ALA A 34 9.43 -18.35 -5.82
CA ALA A 34 9.87 -19.69 -6.26
C ALA A 34 10.92 -19.60 -7.36
N VAL A 35 10.69 -18.74 -8.36
CA VAL A 35 11.60 -18.54 -9.49
C VAL A 35 12.91 -17.89 -9.04
N LEU A 36 12.86 -16.83 -8.23
CA LEU A 36 14.06 -16.18 -7.72
C LEU A 36 14.88 -17.13 -6.82
N ALA A 37 14.20 -18.00 -6.06
CA ALA A 37 14.89 -19.01 -5.27
C ALA A 37 15.53 -20.11 -6.12
N ASP A 38 14.85 -20.58 -7.17
CA ASP A 38 15.43 -21.54 -8.12
C ASP A 38 16.65 -20.97 -8.86
N ARG A 39 16.61 -19.69 -9.23
CA ARG A 39 17.75 -18.96 -9.84
C ARG A 39 18.84 -18.60 -8.82
N GLY A 40 18.65 -18.91 -7.53
CA GLY A 40 19.66 -18.75 -6.49
C GLY A 40 19.80 -17.34 -5.93
N PHE A 41 18.81 -16.45 -6.16
CA PHE A 41 18.83 -15.09 -5.63
C PHE A 41 18.29 -15.00 -4.20
N SER A 42 17.27 -15.78 -3.84
CA SER A 42 16.63 -15.69 -2.52
C SER A 42 16.29 -17.07 -1.93
N PRO A 43 16.02 -17.16 -0.61
CA PRO A 43 15.42 -18.37 -0.04
C PRO A 43 14.00 -18.59 -0.56
N ALA A 44 13.62 -19.85 -0.78
CA ALA A 44 12.25 -20.20 -1.18
C ALA A 44 11.24 -19.83 -0.08
N VAL A 45 10.14 -19.19 -0.48
CA VAL A 45 8.97 -18.93 0.37
C VAL A 45 7.85 -19.85 -0.11
N ALA A 46 7.24 -20.60 0.80
CA ALA A 46 6.16 -21.52 0.43
C ALA A 46 4.84 -20.75 0.27
N PHE A 47 3.99 -21.18 -0.69
CA PHE A 47 2.70 -20.55 -1.01
C PHE A 47 1.77 -20.42 0.21
N ASP A 48 1.75 -21.45 1.06
CA ASP A 48 0.97 -21.50 2.31
C ASP A 48 1.47 -20.52 3.40
N GLN A 49 2.62 -19.88 3.15
CA GLN A 49 3.17 -18.78 3.93
C GLN A 49 2.86 -17.40 3.32
N ILE A 50 1.97 -17.31 2.35
CA ILE A 50 1.44 -16.03 1.87
C ILE A 50 0.01 -15.87 2.42
N ASP A 51 -0.91 -16.73 2.00
CA ASP A 51 -2.26 -16.85 2.59
C ASP A 51 -2.22 -17.71 3.87
N LYS A 52 -1.84 -17.07 4.99
CA LYS A 52 -1.65 -17.76 6.27
C LYS A 52 -2.93 -17.88 7.09
N ALA A 53 -3.90 -16.97 6.92
CA ALA A 53 -5.06 -16.95 7.79
C ALA A 53 -5.98 -18.15 7.47
N PRO A 54 -6.53 -18.84 8.49
CA PRO A 54 -7.49 -19.92 8.26
C PRO A 54 -8.68 -19.49 7.40
N GLU A 55 -9.15 -18.25 7.56
CA GLU A 55 -10.25 -17.66 6.79
C GLU A 55 -9.88 -17.42 5.32
N GLU A 56 -8.62 -17.06 5.02
CA GLU A 56 -8.12 -16.89 3.65
C GLU A 56 -8.09 -18.24 2.93
N LYS A 57 -7.60 -19.29 3.60
CA LYS A 57 -7.56 -20.65 3.04
C LYS A 57 -8.95 -21.24 2.79
N GLU A 58 -9.92 -20.95 3.65
CA GLU A 58 -11.28 -21.45 3.50
C GLU A 58 -12.04 -20.73 2.37
N ARG A 59 -11.81 -19.43 2.21
CA ARG A 59 -12.50 -18.61 1.19
C ARG A 59 -11.76 -18.53 -0.14
N GLY A 60 -10.48 -18.90 -0.20
CA GLY A 60 -9.65 -18.82 -1.40
C GLY A 60 -9.36 -17.39 -1.86
N ILE A 61 -9.45 -16.40 -0.95
CA ILE A 61 -9.22 -14.99 -1.23
C ILE A 61 -8.27 -14.39 -0.19
N THR A 62 -7.37 -13.51 -0.62
CA THR A 62 -6.52 -12.70 0.27
C THR A 62 -7.39 -11.73 1.05
N ILE A 63 -7.22 -11.68 2.37
CA ILE A 63 -7.97 -10.78 3.26
C ILE A 63 -7.01 -9.74 3.84
N ASN A 64 -5.87 -10.17 4.35
CA ASN A 64 -4.85 -9.33 4.95
C ASN A 64 -3.70 -9.12 3.98
N SER A 65 -3.08 -7.94 4.02
CA SER A 65 -1.86 -7.68 3.25
C SER A 65 -0.73 -8.56 3.78
N ALA A 66 -0.05 -9.28 2.88
CA ALA A 66 1.10 -10.10 3.24
C ALA A 66 2.41 -9.43 2.80
N HIS A 67 3.36 -9.32 3.72
CA HIS A 67 4.70 -8.79 3.44
C HIS A 67 5.68 -9.93 3.19
N ILE A 68 6.26 -9.96 2.00
CA ILE A 68 7.16 -11.02 1.53
C ILE A 68 8.50 -10.40 1.12
N GLU A 69 9.58 -11.08 1.46
CA GLU A 69 10.95 -10.65 1.18
C GLU A 69 11.54 -11.50 0.06
N TYR A 70 12.14 -10.85 -0.92
CA TYR A 70 12.98 -11.48 -1.93
C TYR A 70 13.95 -10.45 -2.51
N GLU A 71 14.90 -10.91 -3.31
CA GLU A 71 15.91 -10.03 -3.92
C GLU A 71 16.23 -10.47 -5.33
N THR A 72 16.68 -9.53 -6.15
CA THR A 72 17.31 -9.78 -7.45
C THR A 72 18.82 -9.64 -7.29
N ALA A 73 19.56 -9.72 -8.41
CA ALA A 73 20.98 -9.37 -8.41
C ALA A 73 21.21 -7.91 -7.97
N ASN A 74 20.28 -7.01 -8.28
CA ASN A 74 20.47 -5.56 -8.15
C ASN A 74 19.87 -4.99 -6.87
N ARG A 75 18.74 -5.52 -6.41
CA ARG A 75 17.92 -4.88 -5.37
C ARG A 75 17.32 -5.87 -4.39
N HIS A 76 16.99 -5.36 -3.22
CA HIS A 76 16.20 -6.05 -2.20
C HIS A 76 14.76 -5.52 -2.24
N TYR A 77 13.78 -6.43 -2.21
CA TYR A 77 12.37 -6.09 -2.29
C TYR A 77 11.60 -6.47 -1.03
N ALA A 78 10.77 -5.54 -0.57
CA ALA A 78 9.60 -5.86 0.24
C ALA A 78 8.37 -5.84 -0.66
N HIS A 79 7.71 -6.99 -0.79
CA HIS A 79 6.50 -7.14 -1.60
C HIS A 79 5.27 -7.15 -0.69
N VAL A 80 4.29 -6.30 -0.99
CA VAL A 80 2.98 -6.26 -0.34
C VAL A 80 1.93 -6.89 -1.26
N ASP A 81 1.42 -8.07 -0.92
CA ASP A 81 0.33 -8.70 -1.68
C ASP A 81 -1.01 -8.12 -1.21
N CYS A 82 -1.68 -7.35 -2.06
CA CYS A 82 -2.92 -6.67 -1.70
C CYS A 82 -4.16 -7.49 -2.10
N PRO A 83 -5.24 -7.46 -1.29
CA PRO A 83 -6.49 -8.12 -1.63
C PRO A 83 -7.18 -7.44 -2.82
N GLY A 84 -7.85 -8.23 -3.67
CA GLY A 84 -8.58 -7.74 -4.87
C GLY A 84 -10.10 -7.73 -4.74
N HIS A 85 -10.64 -8.21 -3.61
CA HIS A 85 -12.08 -8.24 -3.39
C HIS A 85 -12.58 -6.87 -2.89
N ALA A 86 -13.76 -6.44 -3.35
CA ALA A 86 -14.30 -5.11 -3.05
C ALA A 86 -14.42 -4.83 -1.54
N ASP A 87 -14.81 -5.85 -0.77
CA ASP A 87 -14.97 -5.75 0.70
C ASP A 87 -13.65 -5.44 1.43
N TYR A 88 -12.50 -5.78 0.83
CA TYR A 88 -11.18 -5.62 1.44
C TYR A 88 -10.35 -4.50 0.82
N VAL A 89 -10.96 -3.60 0.03
CA VAL A 89 -10.29 -2.44 -0.57
C VAL A 89 -9.61 -1.56 0.49
N LYS A 90 -10.11 -1.54 1.74
CA LYS A 90 -9.45 -0.81 2.85
C LYS A 90 -8.00 -1.28 3.05
N ASN A 91 -7.79 -2.59 3.02
CA ASN A 91 -6.48 -3.18 3.23
C ASN A 91 -5.57 -2.91 2.03
N MET A 92 -6.13 -2.93 0.81
CA MET A 92 -5.42 -2.53 -0.40
C MET A 92 -4.94 -1.07 -0.34
N ILE A 93 -5.77 -0.12 0.10
CA ILE A 93 -5.38 1.30 0.24
C ILE A 93 -4.15 1.43 1.16
N THR A 94 -4.17 0.76 2.32
CA THR A 94 -3.03 0.77 3.24
C THR A 94 -1.79 0.10 2.66
N GLY A 95 -1.93 -0.97 1.88
CA GLY A 95 -0.81 -1.63 1.23
C GLY A 95 -0.22 -0.81 0.07
N ALA A 96 -1.07 -0.22 -0.77
CA ALA A 96 -0.67 0.59 -1.92
C ALA A 96 0.06 1.88 -1.50
N ALA A 97 -0.32 2.49 -0.37
CA ALA A 97 0.41 3.64 0.20
C ALA A 97 1.88 3.32 0.55
N GLN A 98 2.25 2.04 0.60
CA GLN A 98 3.61 1.58 0.90
C GLN A 98 4.44 1.31 -0.35
N MET A 99 3.86 1.39 -1.55
CA MET A 99 4.52 0.96 -2.77
C MET A 99 5.31 2.10 -3.43
N ASP A 100 6.58 1.85 -3.73
CA ASP A 100 7.41 2.68 -4.63
C ASP A 100 7.06 2.40 -6.11
N GLY A 101 6.46 1.25 -6.37
CA GLY A 101 5.75 0.95 -7.60
C GLY A 101 4.91 -0.31 -7.44
N SER A 102 3.89 -0.50 -8.28
CA SER A 102 3.00 -1.65 -8.19
C SER A 102 3.06 -2.53 -9.43
N ILE A 103 2.71 -3.80 -9.25
CA ILE A 103 2.48 -4.77 -10.31
C ILE A 103 0.96 -4.93 -10.46
N LEU A 104 0.40 -4.39 -11.53
CA LEU A 104 -1.00 -4.57 -11.88
C LEU A 104 -1.18 -5.93 -12.55
N VAL A 105 -1.93 -6.82 -11.91
CA VAL A 105 -2.20 -8.16 -12.41
C VAL A 105 -3.55 -8.21 -13.11
N VAL A 106 -3.52 -8.52 -14.41
CA VAL A 106 -4.72 -8.61 -15.26
C VAL A 106 -4.78 -9.99 -15.89
N ALA A 107 -5.86 -10.74 -15.65
CA ALA A 107 -6.05 -12.02 -16.32
C ALA A 107 -6.39 -11.80 -17.80
N ALA A 108 -5.65 -12.44 -18.69
CA ALA A 108 -5.90 -12.41 -20.14
C ALA A 108 -7.28 -12.96 -20.53
N THR A 109 -7.86 -13.84 -19.71
CA THR A 109 -9.19 -14.41 -19.92
C THR A 109 -10.33 -13.42 -19.65
N ASP A 110 -10.09 -12.43 -18.78
CA ASP A 110 -11.14 -11.59 -18.20
C ASP A 110 -11.00 -10.13 -18.65
N GLY A 111 -9.77 -9.66 -18.87
CA GLY A 111 -9.47 -8.28 -19.26
C GLY A 111 -9.66 -7.27 -18.12
N VAL A 112 -10.00 -6.03 -18.47
CA VAL A 112 -10.15 -4.94 -17.49
C VAL A 112 -11.50 -5.03 -16.76
N MET A 113 -11.45 -5.50 -15.51
CA MET A 113 -12.59 -5.58 -14.60
C MET A 113 -12.75 -4.34 -13.69
N ALA A 114 -13.89 -4.23 -12.99
CA ALA A 114 -14.22 -3.07 -12.16
C ALA A 114 -13.16 -2.74 -11.09
N GLN A 115 -12.68 -3.74 -10.35
CA GLN A 115 -11.63 -3.55 -9.34
C GLN A 115 -10.27 -3.27 -9.97
N THR A 116 -10.01 -3.66 -11.23
CA THR A 116 -8.81 -3.22 -11.95
C THR A 116 -8.81 -1.70 -12.05
N LYS A 117 -9.95 -1.10 -12.46
CA LYS A 117 -10.11 0.36 -12.52
C LYS A 117 -9.98 1.02 -11.16
N GLU A 118 -10.70 0.49 -10.17
CA GLU A 118 -10.67 1.01 -8.80
C GLU A 118 -9.25 0.97 -8.20
N HIS A 119 -8.48 -0.10 -8.46
CA HIS A 119 -7.12 -0.22 -7.95
C HIS A 119 -6.14 0.73 -8.61
N VAL A 120 -6.24 0.96 -9.93
CA VAL A 120 -5.40 1.93 -10.64
C VAL A 120 -5.69 3.35 -10.13
N LEU A 121 -6.98 3.70 -10.01
CA LEU A 121 -7.40 4.98 -9.44
C LEU A 121 -6.86 5.16 -8.02
N LEU A 122 -7.07 4.18 -7.15
CA LEU A 122 -6.61 4.25 -5.76
C LEU A 122 -5.08 4.30 -5.66
N ALA A 123 -4.35 3.54 -6.48
CA ALA A 123 -2.88 3.59 -6.54
C ALA A 123 -2.41 5.01 -6.87
N ARG A 124 -3.03 5.67 -7.85
CA ARG A 124 -2.75 7.09 -8.16
C ARG A 124 -3.02 8.01 -6.97
N GLN A 125 -4.16 7.82 -6.30
CA GLN A 125 -4.57 8.68 -5.19
C GLN A 125 -3.69 8.55 -3.95
N VAL A 126 -3.25 7.33 -3.62
CA VAL A 126 -2.30 7.10 -2.52
C VAL A 126 -0.85 7.40 -2.90
N GLY A 127 -0.60 7.77 -4.16
CA GLY A 127 0.67 8.29 -4.62
C GLY A 127 1.67 7.24 -5.10
N VAL A 128 1.21 6.07 -5.55
CA VAL A 128 2.07 5.09 -6.23
C VAL A 128 2.59 5.72 -7.53
N PRO A 129 3.92 5.88 -7.69
CA PRO A 129 4.45 6.65 -8.81
C PRO A 129 4.62 5.84 -10.10
N TYR A 130 4.79 4.52 -10.01
CA TYR A 130 5.03 3.64 -11.16
C TYR A 130 4.14 2.40 -11.10
N ILE A 131 3.63 1.98 -12.25
CA ILE A 131 2.91 0.71 -12.44
C ILE A 131 3.62 -0.08 -13.52
N ILE A 132 3.80 -1.38 -13.30
CA ILE A 132 4.14 -2.38 -14.32
C ILE A 132 2.96 -3.33 -14.41
N VAL A 133 2.66 -3.86 -15.60
CA VAL A 133 1.56 -4.79 -15.78
C VAL A 133 2.09 -6.20 -15.98
N PHE A 134 1.48 -7.15 -15.29
CA PHE A 134 1.62 -8.57 -15.60
C PHE A 134 0.28 -9.09 -16.12
N MET A 135 0.21 -9.33 -17.43
CA MET A 135 -0.93 -9.98 -18.07
C MET A 135 -0.81 -11.49 -17.80
N ASN A 136 -1.58 -11.96 -16.83
CA ASN A 136 -1.53 -13.32 -16.31
C ASN A 136 -2.49 -14.26 -17.07
N LYS A 137 -2.35 -15.57 -16.83
CA LYS A 137 -3.19 -16.63 -17.45
C LYS A 137 -3.11 -16.66 -18.98
N CYS A 138 -2.01 -16.22 -19.58
CA CYS A 138 -1.81 -16.32 -21.02
C CYS A 138 -1.75 -17.77 -21.52
N ASP A 139 -1.51 -18.75 -20.64
CA ASP A 139 -1.59 -20.19 -20.95
C ASP A 139 -3.02 -20.67 -21.26
N MET A 140 -4.03 -19.87 -20.95
CA MET A 140 -5.45 -20.19 -21.17
C MET A 140 -6.02 -19.50 -22.43
N VAL A 141 -5.22 -18.71 -23.15
CA VAL A 141 -5.65 -17.92 -24.30
C VAL A 141 -4.79 -18.26 -25.51
N ASP A 142 -5.39 -18.97 -26.47
CA ASP A 142 -4.70 -19.39 -27.70
C ASP A 142 -4.69 -18.31 -28.80
N ASP A 143 -5.57 -17.31 -28.70
CA ASP A 143 -5.75 -16.26 -29.72
C ASP A 143 -4.89 -15.02 -29.41
N PRO A 144 -3.86 -14.73 -30.23
CA PRO A 144 -3.01 -13.56 -30.03
C PRO A 144 -3.77 -12.23 -30.18
N GLU A 145 -4.82 -12.18 -31.00
CA GLU A 145 -5.60 -10.94 -31.20
C GLU A 145 -6.36 -10.55 -29.93
N LEU A 146 -6.81 -11.54 -29.14
CA LEU A 146 -7.45 -11.29 -27.85
C LEU A 146 -6.45 -10.73 -26.82
N LEU A 147 -5.21 -11.25 -26.80
CA LEU A 147 -4.16 -10.72 -25.93
C LEU A 147 -3.82 -9.27 -26.27
N ASP A 148 -3.73 -8.95 -27.56
CA ASP A 148 -3.46 -7.59 -28.03
C ASP A 148 -4.61 -6.64 -27.67
N LEU A 149 -5.87 -7.10 -27.79
CA LEU A 149 -7.05 -6.34 -27.37
C LEU A 149 -7.03 -6.03 -25.85
N VAL A 150 -6.75 -7.04 -25.02
CA VAL A 150 -6.64 -6.84 -23.57
C VAL A 150 -5.50 -5.88 -23.24
N GLU A 151 -4.37 -5.96 -23.96
CA GLU A 151 -3.28 -5.00 -23.79
C GLU A 151 -3.73 -3.56 -24.07
N MET A 152 -4.45 -3.34 -25.17
CA MET A 152 -4.99 -2.02 -25.52
C MET A 152 -5.90 -1.48 -24.41
N GLU A 153 -6.84 -2.29 -23.90
CA GLU A 153 -7.74 -1.88 -22.81
C GLU A 153 -6.97 -1.49 -21.54
N ILE A 154 -5.89 -2.19 -21.21
CA ILE A 154 -5.05 -1.87 -20.05
C ILE A 154 -4.32 -0.53 -20.27
N ARG A 155 -3.80 -0.28 -21.46
CA ARG A 155 -3.11 0.99 -21.79
C ARG A 155 -4.07 2.17 -21.73
N ASP A 156 -5.28 2.01 -22.25
CA ASP A 156 -6.33 3.03 -22.19
C ASP A 156 -6.69 3.35 -20.73
N LEU A 157 -6.87 2.33 -19.89
CA LEU A 157 -7.14 2.49 -18.47
C LEU A 157 -6.03 3.25 -17.72
N LEU A 158 -4.77 2.89 -17.97
CA LEU A 158 -3.63 3.55 -17.34
C LEU A 158 -3.58 5.03 -17.76
N THR A 159 -3.82 5.31 -19.04
CA THR A 159 -3.87 6.67 -19.58
C THR A 159 -5.02 7.49 -18.96
N GLU A 160 -6.21 6.88 -18.81
CA GLU A 160 -7.37 7.50 -18.17
C GLU A 160 -7.06 8.00 -16.75
N TYR A 161 -6.25 7.26 -16.00
CA TYR A 161 -5.85 7.60 -14.63
C TYR A 161 -4.44 8.19 -14.51
N GLU A 162 -3.97 8.85 -15.58
CA GLU A 162 -2.74 9.64 -15.61
C GLU A 162 -1.44 8.85 -15.34
N PHE A 163 -1.44 7.55 -15.61
CA PHE A 163 -0.22 6.76 -15.78
C PHE A 163 0.19 6.77 -17.26
N PRO A 164 1.49 6.58 -17.58
CA PRO A 164 1.95 6.56 -18.96
C PRO A 164 1.57 5.23 -19.64
N GLY A 165 0.32 5.09 -20.06
CA GLY A 165 -0.22 3.82 -20.58
C GLY A 165 0.57 3.25 -21.76
N ASP A 166 0.97 4.08 -22.71
CA ASP A 166 1.75 3.66 -23.89
C ASP A 166 3.17 3.21 -23.54
N ASP A 167 3.81 3.84 -22.55
CA ASP A 167 5.19 3.53 -22.15
C ASP A 167 5.28 2.48 -21.03
N THR A 168 4.15 2.14 -20.40
CA THR A 168 4.13 1.18 -19.30
C THR A 168 4.47 -0.22 -19.81
N PRO A 169 5.45 -0.92 -19.20
CA PRO A 169 5.78 -2.29 -19.56
C PRO A 169 4.64 -3.25 -19.23
N ILE A 170 4.32 -4.13 -20.18
CA ILE A 170 3.30 -5.18 -20.04
C ILE A 170 3.95 -6.52 -20.33
N ILE A 171 4.06 -7.36 -19.31
CA ILE A 171 4.66 -8.70 -19.40
C ILE A 171 3.55 -9.73 -19.51
N ARG A 172 3.52 -10.49 -20.59
CA ARG A 172 2.57 -11.58 -20.82
C ARG A 172 3.12 -12.88 -20.25
N GLY A 173 2.35 -13.57 -19.40
CA GLY A 173 2.85 -14.74 -18.69
C GLY A 173 1.77 -15.61 -18.03
N SER A 174 2.23 -16.65 -17.36
CA SER A 174 1.41 -17.53 -16.53
C SER A 174 2.09 -17.75 -15.19
N ALA A 175 1.59 -17.07 -14.16
CA ALA A 175 2.09 -17.23 -12.80
C ALA A 175 1.94 -18.67 -12.29
N LEU A 176 0.84 -19.34 -12.65
CA LEU A 176 0.59 -20.73 -12.23
C LEU A 176 1.63 -21.68 -12.84
N LYS A 177 1.85 -21.61 -14.16
CA LYS A 177 2.84 -22.45 -14.84
C LYS A 177 4.26 -22.18 -14.38
N ALA A 178 4.59 -20.90 -14.11
CA ALA A 178 5.89 -20.52 -13.53
C ALA A 178 6.08 -21.08 -12.12
N LEU A 179 5.02 -21.15 -11.31
CA LEU A 179 5.06 -21.75 -9.98
C LEU A 179 5.15 -23.28 -10.03
N GLU A 180 4.47 -23.93 -10.96
CA GLU A 180 4.53 -25.39 -11.19
C GLU A 180 5.91 -25.83 -11.69
N ASP A 181 6.51 -25.09 -12.61
CA ASP A 181 7.86 -25.32 -13.12
C ASP A 181 8.64 -23.99 -13.28
N PRO A 182 9.42 -23.59 -12.26
CA PRO A 182 10.26 -22.40 -12.29
C PRO A 182 11.34 -22.37 -13.38
N LYS A 183 11.61 -23.49 -14.05
CA LYS A 183 12.59 -23.60 -15.14
C LYS A 183 11.96 -23.57 -16.52
N SER A 184 10.64 -23.52 -16.59
CA SER A 184 9.90 -23.38 -17.84
C SER A 184 10.06 -21.97 -18.43
N GLU A 185 9.59 -21.80 -19.67
CA GLU A 185 9.46 -20.50 -20.33
C GLU A 185 8.63 -19.49 -19.51
N TRP A 186 7.68 -19.98 -18.71
CA TRP A 186 6.87 -19.14 -17.83
C TRP A 186 7.69 -18.63 -16.64
N GLY A 187 8.63 -19.44 -16.13
CA GLY A 187 9.62 -19.00 -15.15
C GLY A 187 10.51 -17.88 -15.72
N ASP A 188 10.89 -17.97 -16.99
CA ASP A 188 11.65 -16.90 -17.66
C ASP A 188 10.83 -15.60 -17.79
N LYS A 189 9.51 -15.68 -17.97
CA LYS A 189 8.61 -14.50 -17.91
C LYS A 189 8.58 -13.81 -16.53
N ILE A 190 8.77 -14.57 -15.45
CA ILE A 190 8.91 -13.99 -14.10
C ILE A 190 10.26 -13.28 -13.95
N ILE A 191 11.33 -13.81 -14.54
CA ILE A 191 12.62 -13.11 -14.59
C ILE A 191 12.52 -11.83 -15.43
N GLU A 192 11.90 -11.89 -16.60
CA GLU A 192 11.63 -10.71 -17.44
C GLU A 192 10.85 -9.64 -16.67
N LEU A 193 9.83 -10.04 -15.90
CA LEU A 193 9.08 -9.14 -15.01
C LEU A 193 10.01 -8.49 -13.98
N MET A 194 10.84 -9.27 -13.28
CA MET A 194 11.70 -8.73 -12.23
C MET A 194 12.85 -7.86 -12.77
N ASP A 195 13.40 -8.19 -13.93
CA ASP A 195 14.37 -7.33 -14.63
C ASP A 195 13.73 -6.00 -15.09
N THR A 196 12.45 -6.07 -15.50
CA THR A 196 11.65 -4.88 -15.83
C THR A 196 11.37 -4.04 -14.58
N VAL A 197 11.05 -4.67 -13.44
CA VAL A 197 10.90 -3.99 -12.14
C VAL A 197 12.21 -3.31 -11.74
N ASP A 198 13.36 -3.97 -11.91
CA ASP A 198 14.69 -3.40 -11.63
C ASP A 198 14.99 -2.18 -12.51
N SER A 199 14.58 -2.17 -13.78
CA SER A 199 14.93 -1.11 -14.72
C SER A 199 13.91 0.03 -14.82
N TYR A 200 12.62 -0.25 -14.69
CA TYR A 200 11.54 0.72 -14.90
C TYR A 200 11.15 1.47 -13.62
N ILE A 201 11.13 0.78 -12.46
CA ILE A 201 10.91 1.44 -11.17
C ILE A 201 12.26 2.01 -10.72
N PRO A 202 12.42 3.33 -10.60
CA PRO A 202 13.69 3.91 -10.16
C PRO A 202 13.94 3.61 -8.69
N GLU A 203 15.20 3.77 -8.27
CA GLU A 203 15.51 3.81 -6.86
C GLU A 203 14.81 5.02 -6.22
N PRO A 204 13.93 4.82 -5.23
CA PRO A 204 13.14 5.89 -4.65
C PRO A 204 14.04 6.85 -3.86
N THR A 205 13.90 8.15 -4.11
CA THR A 205 14.58 9.15 -3.30
C THR A 205 13.95 9.18 -1.91
N ARG A 206 14.72 8.75 -0.90
CA ARG A 206 14.27 8.66 0.49
C ARG A 206 14.51 9.96 1.23
N GLU A 207 13.51 10.44 1.95
CA GLU A 207 13.62 11.67 2.75
C GLU A 207 14.24 11.40 4.14
N THR A 208 15.43 10.81 4.17
CA THR A 208 16.11 10.34 5.40
C THR A 208 16.57 11.48 6.31
N ASP A 209 16.78 12.68 5.77
CA ASP A 209 17.19 13.87 6.53
C ASP A 209 16.03 14.56 7.26
N LYS A 210 14.78 14.17 7.00
CA LYS A 210 13.61 14.74 7.66
C LYS A 210 13.41 14.14 9.06
N PRO A 211 12.60 14.78 9.94
CA PRO A 211 12.20 14.15 11.19
C PRO A 211 11.50 12.81 10.99
N PHE A 212 11.91 11.80 11.77
CA PHE A 212 11.35 10.45 11.73
C PHE A 212 9.82 10.45 11.85
N LEU A 213 9.15 9.73 10.95
CA LEU A 213 7.72 9.45 10.99
C LEU A 213 7.48 8.05 10.42
N MET A 214 6.82 7.20 11.19
CA MET A 214 6.37 5.87 10.77
C MET A 214 4.90 5.67 11.16
N PRO A 215 3.98 5.54 10.19
CA PRO A 215 2.58 5.21 10.48
C PRO A 215 2.46 3.79 11.03
N VAL A 216 1.63 3.61 12.05
CA VAL A 216 1.39 2.30 12.68
C VAL A 216 0.35 1.55 11.86
N GLU A 217 0.75 0.41 11.32
CA GLU A 217 -0.10 -0.48 10.54
C GLU A 217 -0.71 -1.58 11.41
N ASP A 218 0.12 -2.26 12.20
CA ASP A 218 -0.32 -3.31 13.11
C ASP A 218 0.51 -3.35 14.40
N VAL A 219 -0.08 -3.90 15.46
CA VAL A 219 0.48 -3.97 16.81
C VAL A 219 0.39 -5.40 17.34
N PHE A 220 1.55 -5.95 17.69
CA PHE A 220 1.67 -7.30 18.25
C PHE A 220 2.32 -7.28 19.62
N THR A 221 1.99 -8.26 20.46
CA THR A 221 2.71 -8.51 21.70
C THR A 221 3.57 -9.75 21.52
N ILE A 222 4.88 -9.61 21.71
CA ILE A 222 5.79 -10.74 21.74
C ILE A 222 6.00 -11.15 23.20
N THR A 223 5.58 -12.36 23.55
CA THR A 223 5.72 -12.93 24.89
C THR A 223 7.17 -12.84 25.38
N GLY A 224 7.38 -12.19 26.53
CA GLY A 224 8.70 -12.01 27.12
C GLY A 224 9.58 -10.92 26.50
N ARG A 225 9.11 -10.20 25.46
CA ARG A 225 9.81 -9.03 24.89
C ARG A 225 9.05 -7.73 25.05
N GLY A 226 7.76 -7.71 24.74
CA GLY A 226 6.93 -6.49 24.81
C GLY A 226 6.12 -6.22 23.54
N THR A 227 5.70 -4.97 23.38
CA THR A 227 4.84 -4.52 22.29
C THR A 227 5.66 -4.11 21.08
N VAL A 228 5.32 -4.64 19.91
CA VAL A 228 5.92 -4.31 18.62
C VAL A 228 4.89 -3.61 17.76
N ALA A 229 5.21 -2.39 17.33
CA ALA A 229 4.44 -1.67 16.32
C ALA A 229 5.13 -1.87 14.97
N THR A 230 4.34 -2.20 13.95
CA THR A 230 4.83 -2.43 12.59
C THR A 230 4.36 -1.31 11.65
N GLY A 231 5.18 -1.01 10.65
CA GLY A 231 4.82 -0.09 9.58
C GLY A 231 6.01 0.26 8.69
N ARG A 232 5.71 0.98 7.61
CA ARG A 232 6.71 1.55 6.71
C ARG A 232 7.19 2.90 7.25
N VAL A 233 8.50 3.11 7.34
CA VAL A 233 9.03 4.44 7.67
C VAL A 233 8.73 5.38 6.50
N GLU A 234 7.94 6.42 6.74
CA GLU A 234 7.55 7.39 5.70
C GLU A 234 8.70 8.35 5.39
N ARG A 235 9.39 8.82 6.44
CA ARG A 235 10.50 9.77 6.33
C ARG A 235 11.42 9.69 7.55
N GLY A 236 12.61 10.23 7.39
CA GLY A 236 13.64 10.29 8.42
C GLY A 236 14.35 8.97 8.66
N ALA A 237 15.16 8.94 9.72
CA ALA A 237 15.82 7.76 10.23
C ALA A 237 15.70 7.68 11.75
N LEU A 238 15.75 6.47 12.28
CA LEU A 238 15.66 6.17 13.70
C LEU A 238 16.69 5.11 14.08
N ASN A 239 17.47 5.40 15.12
CA ASN A 239 18.45 4.46 15.65
C ASN A 239 17.87 3.65 16.81
N LEU A 240 18.45 2.49 17.05
CA LEU A 240 18.19 1.73 18.26
C LEU A 240 18.48 2.58 19.51
N ASN A 241 17.52 2.58 20.45
CA ASN A 241 17.49 3.37 21.68
C ASN A 241 17.13 4.84 21.54
N ASP A 242 16.72 5.32 20.35
CA ASP A 242 16.16 6.66 20.20
C ASP A 242 14.81 6.79 20.93
N GLU A 243 14.57 8.00 21.45
CA GLU A 243 13.28 8.40 22.02
C GLU A 243 12.27 8.72 20.92
N ILE A 244 11.02 8.30 21.12
CA ILE A 244 9.93 8.52 20.17
C ILE A 244 8.66 9.03 20.86
N GLU A 245 7.78 9.62 20.07
CA GLU A 245 6.40 9.95 20.45
C GLU A 245 5.40 9.15 19.62
N ILE A 246 4.35 8.66 20.28
CA ILE A 246 3.20 8.00 19.67
C ILE A 246 2.06 9.02 19.65
N VAL A 247 1.62 9.37 18.46
CA VAL A 247 0.73 10.52 18.19
C VAL A 247 -0.47 10.07 17.35
N GLY A 248 -1.65 10.63 17.60
CA GLY A 248 -2.88 10.38 16.83
C GLY A 248 -3.92 9.54 17.56
N ILE A 249 -5.18 9.70 17.17
CA ILE A 249 -6.43 9.09 17.67
C ILE A 249 -6.76 9.42 19.14
N LYS A 250 -5.77 9.29 20.03
CA LYS A 250 -5.84 9.69 21.43
C LYS A 250 -5.38 11.15 21.57
N GLU A 251 -5.99 11.89 22.49
CA GLU A 251 -5.60 13.28 22.78
C GLU A 251 -4.18 13.36 23.39
N GLU A 252 -3.85 12.41 24.26
CA GLU A 252 -2.55 12.39 24.93
C GLU A 252 -1.46 11.76 24.06
N THR A 253 -0.37 12.51 23.86
CA THR A 253 0.85 11.99 23.24
C THR A 253 1.63 11.15 24.26
N SER A 254 2.01 9.94 23.86
CA SER A 254 2.79 9.02 24.70
C SER A 254 4.25 8.99 24.27
N LYS A 255 5.18 8.96 25.23
CA LYS A 255 6.62 8.84 24.97
C LYS A 255 7.10 7.41 25.20
N SER A 256 8.05 6.97 24.39
CA SER A 256 8.71 5.67 24.56
C SER A 256 10.14 5.69 24.01
N VAL A 257 10.83 4.57 24.12
CA VAL A 257 12.17 4.33 23.57
C VAL A 257 12.12 3.07 22.72
N VAL A 258 12.72 3.13 21.53
CA VAL A 258 12.83 1.96 20.66
C VAL A 258 13.96 1.04 21.13
N THR A 259 13.61 -0.17 21.53
CA THR A 259 14.57 -1.15 22.11
C THR A 259 14.88 -2.33 21.21
N GLY A 260 14.27 -2.36 20.04
CA GLY A 260 14.53 -3.33 18.99
C GLY A 260 13.98 -2.82 17.68
N ILE A 261 14.73 -3.03 16.61
CA ILE A 261 14.32 -2.75 15.24
C ILE A 261 14.52 -4.05 14.47
N GLU A 262 13.46 -4.55 13.84
CA GLU A 262 13.52 -5.76 13.04
C GLU A 262 12.80 -5.56 11.70
N MET A 263 13.37 -6.13 10.63
CA MET A 263 12.76 -6.25 9.31
C MET A 263 12.84 -7.71 8.87
N PHE A 264 11.71 -8.31 8.49
CA PHE A 264 11.64 -9.73 8.11
C PHE A 264 12.32 -10.70 9.10
N ARG A 265 12.14 -10.45 10.41
CA ARG A 265 12.77 -11.21 11.54
C ARG A 265 14.30 -11.11 11.60
N LYS A 266 14.91 -10.20 10.84
CA LYS A 266 16.33 -9.84 10.91
C LYS A 266 16.47 -8.56 11.73
N THR A 267 17.49 -8.51 12.58
CA THR A 267 17.77 -7.37 13.47
C THR A 267 18.49 -6.25 12.74
N MET A 268 18.22 -5.01 13.14
CA MET A 268 18.78 -3.79 12.57
C MET A 268 19.27 -2.84 13.67
N ASP A 269 20.33 -2.08 13.38
CA ASP A 269 20.83 -1.04 14.30
C ASP A 269 20.11 0.30 14.12
N TYR A 270 19.54 0.52 12.93
CA TYR A 270 18.74 1.69 12.57
C TYR A 270 17.75 1.34 11.45
N CYS A 271 16.68 2.11 11.35
CA CYS A 271 15.78 2.13 10.19
C CYS A 271 15.72 3.51 9.55
N GLU A 272 15.37 3.56 8.28
CA GLU A 272 15.27 4.77 7.47
C GLU A 272 14.04 4.72 6.56
N ALA A 273 13.68 5.88 6.02
CA ALA A 273 12.55 6.03 5.12
C ALA A 273 12.54 4.95 4.02
N GLY A 274 11.40 4.27 3.89
CA GLY A 274 11.22 3.14 2.99
C GLY A 274 11.30 1.76 3.63
N ASP A 275 11.93 1.59 4.81
CA ASP A 275 11.99 0.29 5.45
C ASP A 275 10.64 -0.13 6.03
N ASN A 276 10.24 -1.39 5.84
CA ASN A 276 9.12 -2.01 6.56
C ASN A 276 9.63 -2.70 7.83
N VAL A 277 9.39 -2.08 8.98
CA VAL A 277 10.00 -2.50 10.24
C VAL A 277 8.98 -2.78 11.33
N GLY A 278 9.37 -3.66 12.25
CA GLY A 278 8.79 -3.79 13.58
C GLY A 278 9.66 -3.09 14.61
N LEU A 279 9.09 -2.12 15.32
CA LEU A 279 9.72 -1.38 16.41
C LEU A 279 9.25 -1.94 17.75
N LEU A 280 10.17 -2.46 18.56
CA LEU A 280 9.89 -2.90 19.92
C LEU A 280 9.93 -1.71 20.88
N LEU A 281 8.79 -1.40 21.49
CA LEU A 281 8.59 -0.19 22.28
C LEU A 281 8.71 -0.47 23.79
N ARG A 282 9.53 0.32 24.47
CA ARG A 282 9.74 0.18 25.92
C ARG A 282 8.55 0.76 26.69
N GLY A 283 7.99 -0.02 27.61
CA GLY A 283 6.98 0.46 28.56
C GLY A 283 5.63 0.79 27.92
N VAL A 284 5.41 0.40 26.67
CA VAL A 284 4.14 0.53 25.97
C VAL A 284 3.48 -0.84 25.97
N ASP A 285 2.28 -0.93 26.52
CA ASP A 285 1.42 -2.10 26.42
C ASP A 285 0.65 -2.11 25.09
N ARG A 286 -0.02 -3.23 24.81
CA ARG A 286 -0.79 -3.38 23.56
C ARG A 286 -1.95 -2.38 23.46
N GLU A 287 -2.51 -1.96 24.58
CA GLU A 287 -3.61 -0.98 24.63
C GLU A 287 -3.11 0.46 24.50
N GLY A 288 -1.84 0.71 24.80
CA GLY A 288 -1.18 2.00 24.70
C GLY A 288 -0.99 2.49 23.27
N ILE A 289 -0.90 1.57 22.30
CA ILE A 289 -0.69 1.88 20.88
C ILE A 289 -1.66 1.11 19.98
N GLN A 290 -2.14 1.75 18.92
CA GLN A 290 -3.05 1.12 17.95
C GLN A 290 -2.77 1.56 16.51
N ARG A 291 -3.31 0.79 15.56
CA ARG A 291 -3.33 1.15 14.12
C ARG A 291 -3.91 2.54 13.93
N GLY A 292 -3.34 3.29 12.99
CA GLY A 292 -3.75 4.66 12.66
C GLY A 292 -3.12 5.74 13.56
N GLN A 293 -2.32 5.37 14.54
CA GLN A 293 -1.36 6.30 15.16
C GLN A 293 -0.09 6.40 14.31
N VAL A 294 0.77 7.36 14.62
CA VAL A 294 2.10 7.51 14.03
C VAL A 294 3.16 7.51 15.14
N ILE A 295 4.32 6.90 14.86
CA ILE A 295 5.52 6.98 15.69
C ILE A 295 6.43 8.04 15.08
N THR A 296 6.84 9.02 15.88
CA THR A 296 7.52 10.22 15.38
C THR A 296 8.73 10.57 16.22
N LYS A 297 9.64 11.37 15.64
CA LYS A 297 10.61 12.12 16.43
C LYS A 297 9.86 13.08 17.38
N PRO A 298 10.22 13.15 18.67
CA PRO A 298 9.48 13.96 19.64
C PRO A 298 9.33 15.43 19.22
N GLY A 299 8.11 15.95 19.34
CA GLY A 299 7.78 17.36 19.08
C GLY A 299 7.74 17.77 17.61
N THR A 300 7.71 16.81 16.67
CA THR A 300 7.81 17.10 15.23
C THR A 300 6.50 17.01 14.47
N VAL A 301 5.48 16.38 15.06
CA VAL A 301 4.15 16.23 14.47
C VAL A 301 3.10 16.51 15.54
N THR A 302 2.06 17.25 15.18
CA THR A 302 0.92 17.57 16.05
C THR A 302 -0.37 16.95 15.52
N CYS A 303 -1.32 16.69 16.41
CA CYS A 303 -2.65 16.24 16.02
C CYS A 303 -3.60 17.41 15.80
N HIS A 304 -4.50 17.23 14.84
CA HIS A 304 -5.50 18.22 14.48
C HIS A 304 -6.84 17.55 14.23
N THR A 305 -7.92 18.29 14.45
CA THR A 305 -9.30 17.84 14.20
C THR A 305 -9.96 18.67 13.12
N LYS A 306 -9.52 19.92 12.89
CA LYS A 306 -10.13 20.81 11.90
C LYS A 306 -9.11 21.29 10.88
N PHE A 307 -9.50 21.17 9.62
CA PHE A 307 -8.69 21.60 8.50
C PHE A 307 -9.57 21.95 7.30
N THR A 308 -9.01 22.70 6.37
CA THR A 308 -9.56 22.87 5.02
C THR A 308 -8.86 21.93 4.08
N ALA A 309 -9.58 21.43 3.07
CA ALA A 309 -9.02 20.54 2.06
C ALA A 309 -9.57 20.83 0.68
N GLU A 310 -8.71 20.62 -0.31
CA GLU A 310 -9.08 20.50 -1.71
C GLU A 310 -9.51 19.05 -1.95
N VAL A 311 -10.75 18.85 -2.42
CA VAL A 311 -11.35 17.54 -2.59
C VAL A 311 -11.89 17.41 -4.01
N TYR A 312 -11.54 16.32 -4.68
CA TYR A 312 -12.20 15.83 -5.88
C TYR A 312 -13.24 14.77 -5.50
N VAL A 313 -14.47 14.94 -5.96
CA VAL A 313 -15.57 14.00 -5.71
C VAL A 313 -15.69 13.05 -6.88
N LEU A 314 -15.53 11.74 -6.63
CA LEU A 314 -15.53 10.75 -7.69
C LEU A 314 -16.94 10.62 -8.31
N THR A 315 -16.97 10.54 -9.64
CA THR A 315 -18.15 10.29 -10.44
C THR A 315 -18.65 8.86 -10.27
N LYS A 316 -19.87 8.58 -10.76
CA LYS A 316 -20.41 7.22 -10.80
C LYS A 316 -19.52 6.26 -11.60
N ASP A 317 -18.97 6.73 -12.71
CA ASP A 317 -18.23 5.87 -13.65
C ASP A 317 -16.85 5.50 -13.09
N GLU A 318 -16.30 6.32 -12.20
CA GLU A 318 -15.11 6.05 -11.39
C GLU A 318 -15.40 5.21 -10.13
N GLY A 319 -16.64 4.70 -9.96
CA GLY A 319 -17.04 3.92 -8.79
C GLY A 319 -17.45 4.73 -7.56
N GLY A 320 -17.55 6.06 -7.71
CA GLY A 320 -17.92 7.01 -6.66
C GLY A 320 -19.41 7.16 -6.41
N ARG A 321 -19.85 8.41 -6.24
CA ARG A 321 -21.23 8.71 -5.85
C ARG A 321 -22.15 8.79 -7.08
N HIS A 322 -23.39 8.38 -6.88
CA HIS A 322 -24.47 8.60 -7.86
C HIS A 322 -25.23 9.91 -7.61
N THR A 323 -25.20 10.39 -6.38
CA THR A 323 -26.01 11.53 -5.92
C THR A 323 -25.13 12.56 -5.22
N PRO A 324 -25.53 13.84 -5.25
CA PRO A 324 -24.82 14.89 -4.53
C PRO A 324 -24.81 14.64 -3.02
N PHE A 325 -23.94 15.35 -2.32
CA PHE A 325 -23.98 15.49 -0.86
C PHE A 325 -24.04 16.97 -0.46
N PHE A 326 -24.44 17.20 0.78
CA PHE A 326 -24.67 18.53 1.37
C PHE A 326 -23.73 18.74 2.55
N THR A 327 -23.68 19.97 3.08
CA THR A 327 -23.06 20.24 4.40
C THR A 327 -23.61 19.28 5.47
N ASN A 328 -22.77 18.91 6.44
CA ASN A 328 -22.99 17.86 7.43
C ASN A 328 -22.94 16.42 6.88
N TYR A 329 -22.40 16.22 5.68
CA TYR A 329 -22.07 14.89 5.18
C TYR A 329 -20.99 14.22 6.06
N ARG A 330 -21.17 12.95 6.42
CA ARG A 330 -20.35 12.25 7.43
C ARG A 330 -19.65 10.99 6.90
N PRO A 331 -18.69 11.11 5.98
CA PRO A 331 -17.95 9.96 5.47
C PRO A 331 -16.82 9.53 6.41
N GLN A 332 -16.15 8.44 6.02
CA GLN A 332 -14.86 8.03 6.59
C GLN A 332 -13.72 8.66 5.79
N PHE A 333 -12.75 9.23 6.49
CA PHE A 333 -11.51 9.77 5.95
C PHE A 333 -10.35 8.82 6.22
N TYR A 334 -9.50 8.62 5.22
CA TYR A 334 -8.35 7.72 5.30
C TYR A 334 -7.07 8.54 5.16
N PHE A 335 -6.35 8.71 6.28
CA PHE A 335 -5.04 9.35 6.33
C PHE A 335 -3.99 8.28 6.62
N ARG A 336 -3.10 7.98 5.67
CA ARG A 336 -2.09 6.92 5.86
C ARG A 336 -2.74 5.60 6.29
N THR A 337 -2.49 5.14 7.53
CA THR A 337 -3.07 3.91 8.11
C THR A 337 -4.33 4.16 8.96
N THR A 338 -4.71 5.43 9.15
CA THR A 338 -5.84 5.87 9.98
C THR A 338 -7.12 5.96 9.17
N ASP A 339 -8.20 5.38 9.67
CA ASP A 339 -9.57 5.68 9.26
C ASP A 339 -10.34 6.38 10.38
N VAL A 340 -11.00 7.49 10.06
CA VAL A 340 -11.71 8.32 11.03
C VAL A 340 -12.95 8.96 10.41
N THR A 341 -14.03 9.04 11.18
CA THR A 341 -15.23 9.74 10.71
C THR A 341 -14.97 11.24 10.74
N GLY A 342 -15.41 11.96 9.71
CA GLY A 342 -15.37 13.42 9.72
C GLY A 342 -16.67 14.01 9.20
N VAL A 343 -16.85 15.31 9.41
CA VAL A 343 -17.99 16.09 8.94
C VAL A 343 -17.51 17.06 7.87
N CYS A 344 -18.07 16.97 6.67
CA CYS A 344 -17.83 17.91 5.59
C CYS A 344 -18.73 19.13 5.72
N ASN A 345 -18.12 20.32 5.69
CA ASN A 345 -18.81 21.60 5.67
C ASN A 345 -18.43 22.33 4.37
N LEU A 346 -19.42 22.48 3.47
CA LEU A 346 -19.23 23.17 2.20
C LEU A 346 -19.05 24.69 2.43
N PRO A 347 -18.37 25.40 1.51
CA PRO A 347 -18.26 26.85 1.57
C PRO A 347 -19.60 27.57 1.57
N ASP A 348 -19.62 28.78 2.14
CA ASP A 348 -20.79 29.65 2.07
C ASP A 348 -21.23 29.87 0.61
N GLY A 349 -22.52 29.69 0.34
CA GLY A 349 -23.10 29.79 -1.00
C GLY A 349 -23.04 28.51 -1.85
N VAL A 350 -22.38 27.44 -1.37
CA VAL A 350 -22.40 26.11 -2.01
C VAL A 350 -23.40 25.22 -1.28
N GLU A 351 -24.57 25.01 -1.88
CA GLU A 351 -25.63 24.20 -1.25
C GLU A 351 -25.32 22.69 -1.29
N MET A 352 -24.76 22.21 -2.41
CA MET A 352 -24.48 20.81 -2.63
C MET A 352 -23.23 20.63 -3.49
N CYS A 353 -22.59 19.46 -3.36
CA CYS A 353 -21.46 19.07 -4.18
C CYS A 353 -21.84 17.86 -5.04
N MET A 354 -21.62 17.98 -6.35
CA MET A 354 -21.97 16.97 -7.34
C MET A 354 -20.80 15.98 -7.55
N PRO A 355 -21.09 14.71 -7.92
CA PRO A 355 -20.05 13.82 -8.42
C PRO A 355 -19.33 14.42 -9.63
N GLY A 356 -18.00 14.46 -9.60
CA GLY A 356 -17.13 15.11 -10.58
C GLY A 356 -16.62 16.51 -10.18
N ASP A 357 -17.12 17.09 -9.09
CA ASP A 357 -16.71 18.42 -8.66
C ASP A 357 -15.32 18.43 -8.00
N HIS A 358 -14.59 19.53 -8.21
CA HIS A 358 -13.48 19.94 -7.36
C HIS A 358 -13.95 21.03 -6.41
N VAL A 359 -13.87 20.77 -5.10
CA VAL A 359 -14.36 21.68 -4.07
C VAL A 359 -13.35 21.83 -2.95
N THR A 360 -13.18 23.07 -2.48
CA THR A 360 -12.47 23.32 -1.21
C THR A 360 -13.49 23.33 -0.08
N MET A 361 -13.34 22.50 0.94
CA MET A 361 -14.30 22.41 2.05
C MET A 361 -13.59 22.36 3.41
N SER A 362 -14.32 22.67 4.47
CA SER A 362 -13.85 22.50 5.84
C SER A 362 -14.24 21.12 6.35
N ILE A 363 -13.33 20.42 7.02
CA ILE A 363 -13.56 19.08 7.56
C ILE A 363 -13.25 19.09 9.05
N GLU A 364 -14.16 18.48 9.83
CA GLU A 364 -13.99 18.27 11.28
C GLU A 364 -14.02 16.77 11.60
N LEU A 365 -12.92 16.26 12.15
CA LEU A 365 -12.75 14.84 12.51
C LEU A 365 -13.23 14.57 13.93
N ILE A 366 -13.81 13.39 14.16
CA ILE A 366 -14.27 12.99 15.50
C ILE A 366 -13.13 12.67 16.48
N HIS A 367 -11.92 12.46 15.96
CA HIS A 367 -10.71 12.19 16.73
C HIS A 367 -9.51 12.98 16.18
N PRO A 368 -8.56 13.39 17.04
CA PRO A 368 -7.36 14.12 16.64
C PRO A 368 -6.44 13.22 15.80
N ILE A 369 -6.07 13.66 14.59
CA ILE A 369 -5.20 12.91 13.68
C ILE A 369 -3.89 13.65 13.44
N ALA A 370 -2.78 12.91 13.40
CA ALA A 370 -1.48 13.43 13.02
C ALA A 370 -1.48 13.87 11.55
N MET A 371 -1.50 15.18 11.31
CA MET A 371 -1.58 15.72 9.95
C MET A 371 -0.69 16.93 9.75
N GLU A 372 -0.35 17.15 8.49
CA GLU A 372 0.44 18.28 8.02
C GLU A 372 -0.20 18.85 6.76
N GLN A 373 0.12 20.12 6.47
CA GLN A 373 -0.29 20.73 5.22
C GLN A 373 0.23 19.93 4.03
N GLY A 374 -0.67 19.62 3.11
CA GLY A 374 -0.39 18.85 1.91
C GLY A 374 -0.52 17.34 2.05
N LEU A 375 -0.86 16.82 3.24
CA LEU A 375 -1.17 15.41 3.42
C LEU A 375 -2.37 15.01 2.55
N LYS A 376 -2.19 13.97 1.72
CA LYS A 376 -3.26 13.39 0.90
C LYS A 376 -4.12 12.44 1.72
N PHE A 377 -5.38 12.31 1.34
CA PHE A 377 -6.33 11.39 1.97
C PHE A 377 -7.41 10.93 0.98
N ALA A 378 -8.05 9.81 1.29
CA ALA A 378 -9.23 9.32 0.57
C ALA A 378 -10.49 9.46 1.43
N ILE A 379 -11.64 9.62 0.77
CA ILE A 379 -12.96 9.71 1.40
C ILE A 379 -13.77 8.50 0.97
N ARG A 380 -14.32 7.75 1.93
CA ARG A 380 -15.15 6.57 1.66
C ARG A 380 -16.48 6.59 2.40
N GLU A 381 -17.51 6.05 1.75
CA GLU A 381 -18.84 5.82 2.33
C GLU A 381 -19.42 4.53 1.78
N GLY A 382 -20.10 3.74 2.62
CA GLY A 382 -20.85 2.56 2.16
C GLY A 382 -20.02 1.52 1.41
N GLY A 383 -18.73 1.40 1.74
CA GLY A 383 -17.80 0.49 1.06
C GLY A 383 -17.18 1.04 -0.23
N ARG A 384 -17.53 2.25 -0.68
CA ARG A 384 -17.01 2.85 -1.92
C ARG A 384 -16.12 4.04 -1.65
N THR A 385 -15.16 4.26 -2.54
CA THR A 385 -14.37 5.51 -2.55
C THR A 385 -15.19 6.59 -3.24
N VAL A 386 -15.49 7.66 -2.51
CA VAL A 386 -16.39 8.73 -2.97
C VAL A 386 -15.67 10.04 -3.25
N GLY A 387 -14.43 10.16 -2.78
CA GLY A 387 -13.63 11.37 -2.97
C GLY A 387 -12.15 11.12 -2.68
N SER A 388 -11.32 12.01 -3.18
CA SER A 388 -9.90 12.10 -2.87
C SER A 388 -9.58 13.55 -2.53
N GLY A 389 -8.64 13.78 -1.63
CA GLY A 389 -8.34 15.13 -1.22
C GLY A 389 -6.94 15.33 -0.67
N LYS A 390 -6.61 16.60 -0.45
CA LYS A 390 -5.35 17.05 0.12
C LYS A 390 -5.62 18.13 1.17
N VAL A 391 -4.98 17.99 2.33
CA VAL A 391 -5.04 18.99 3.41
C VAL A 391 -4.47 20.31 2.87
N ALA A 392 -5.30 21.34 2.80
CA ALA A 392 -4.93 22.65 2.28
C ALA A 392 -4.40 23.57 3.38
N THR A 393 -5.11 23.69 4.50
CA THR A 393 -4.69 24.49 5.68
C THR A 393 -5.21 23.84 6.95
N ILE A 394 -4.37 23.77 7.98
CA ILE A 394 -4.74 23.29 9.33
C ILE A 394 -5.36 24.44 10.11
N VAL A 395 -6.50 24.19 10.76
CA VAL A 395 -7.27 25.20 11.51
C VAL A 395 -7.14 24.98 13.02
N GLU A 396 -7.30 23.74 13.48
CA GLU A 396 -7.25 23.35 14.89
C GLU A 396 -6.57 22.01 15.08
#